data_AF-A0A920SEG5-F1
#
_entry.id   AF-A0A920SEG5-F1
#
_cell.length_a   1.000
_cell.length_b   1.000
_cell.length_c   1.000
_cell.angle_alpha   90.00
_cell.angle_beta   90.00
_cell.angle_gamma   90.00
#
_symmetry.space_group_name_H-M   'P 1'
#
loop_
_entity.id
_entity.type
_entity.pdbx_description
1 polymer ?
#
loop_
_entity_poly.entity_id
_entity_poly.type
_entity_poly.pdbx_seq_one_letter_code
_entity_poly.pdbx_strand_id
1 'polypeptide(L)'
;MADEPQGSESHREEPVREEMDWPIYGAAVRELAHMVADDGYQPDMILCIARGGLFVAGSLGYALAVKNLYVINVEYYTGVESVWTSR
;
A
#
# COMPACT_ATOMS: atom_id res chain seq x y z
N MET A 1 -22.41 -44.67 -14.87
CA MET A 1 -22.62 -43.45 -15.67
C MET A 1 -22.48 -42.30 -14.71
N ALA A 2 -21.50 -41.45 -14.98
CA ALA A 2 -20.73 -40.70 -13.99
C ALA A 2 -21.51 -39.61 -13.23
N ASP A 3 -20.96 -39.31 -12.06
CA ASP A 3 -21.17 -38.15 -11.22
C ASP A 3 -20.69 -36.88 -11.95
N GLU A 4 -21.51 -35.83 -12.01
CA GLU A 4 -21.03 -34.47 -12.20
C GLU A 4 -21.54 -33.62 -11.02
N PRO A 5 -20.70 -33.41 -9.98
CA PRO A 5 -21.00 -32.38 -9.00
C PRO A 5 -20.85 -31.03 -9.70
N GLN A 6 -21.96 -30.28 -9.77
CA GLN A 6 -21.94 -28.87 -10.19
C GLN A 6 -20.93 -28.15 -9.29
N GLY A 7 -19.82 -27.71 -9.89
CA GLY A 7 -18.81 -26.92 -9.22
C GLY A 7 -19.48 -25.70 -8.60
N SER A 8 -19.47 -25.63 -7.27
CA SER A 8 -19.97 -24.47 -6.54
C SER A 8 -19.12 -23.26 -6.95
N GLU A 9 -19.70 -22.36 -7.73
CA GLU A 9 -19.10 -21.05 -8.01
C GLU A 9 -18.84 -20.37 -6.66
N SER A 10 -17.57 -20.25 -6.29
CA SER A 10 -17.15 -19.48 -5.11
C SER A 10 -17.37 -18.01 -5.44
N HIS A 11 -18.54 -17.49 -5.05
CA HIS A 11 -18.78 -16.06 -4.94
C HIS A 11 -17.81 -15.52 -3.88
N ARG A 12 -16.67 -14.97 -4.32
CA ARG A 12 -15.81 -14.22 -3.42
C ARG A 12 -16.58 -12.97 -3.01
N GLU A 13 -17.03 -12.92 -1.77
CA GLU A 13 -17.51 -11.67 -1.18
C GLU A 13 -16.38 -10.65 -1.34
N GLU A 14 -16.62 -9.60 -2.13
CA GLU A 14 -15.65 -8.52 -2.23
C GLU A 14 -15.56 -7.86 -0.85
N PRO A 15 -14.34 -7.75 -0.29
CA PRO A 15 -14.19 -7.18 1.03
C PRO A 15 -14.71 -5.74 1.04
N VAL A 16 -15.46 -5.42 2.10
CA VAL A 16 -15.97 -4.06 2.31
C VAL A 16 -14.78 -3.10 2.33
N ARG A 17 -14.85 -2.06 1.50
CA ARG A 17 -13.81 -1.03 1.42
C ARG A 17 -13.71 -0.30 2.75
N GLU A 18 -12.49 -0.20 3.28
CA GLU A 18 -12.19 0.61 4.44
C GLU A 18 -12.27 2.11 4.09
N GLU A 19 -12.98 2.87 4.91
CA GLU A 19 -13.05 4.34 4.80
C GLU A 19 -12.19 4.97 5.90
N MET A 20 -11.24 5.82 5.47
CA MET A 20 -10.36 6.55 6.39
C MET A 20 -10.66 8.05 6.31
N ASP A 21 -11.11 8.63 7.42
CA ASP A 21 -11.34 10.07 7.54
C ASP A 21 -10.05 10.82 7.94
N TRP A 22 -10.11 12.16 7.93
CA TRP A 22 -8.95 13.00 8.24
C TRP A 22 -8.46 12.88 9.70
N PRO A 23 -9.33 12.81 10.73
CA PRO A 23 -8.91 12.52 12.10
C PRO A 23 -8.17 11.18 12.24
N ILE A 24 -8.71 10.09 11.68
CA ILE A 24 -8.11 8.76 11.71
C ILE A 24 -6.76 8.80 11.01
N TYR A 25 -6.67 9.40 9.83
CA TYR A 25 -5.42 9.61 9.12
C TYR A 25 -4.38 10.34 9.97
N GLY A 26 -4.77 11.44 10.62
CA GLY A 26 -3.86 12.22 11.47
C GLY A 26 -3.38 11.45 12.70
N ALA A 27 -4.21 10.58 13.28
CA ALA A 27 -3.81 9.67 14.35
C ALA A 27 -2.82 8.61 13.83
N ALA A 28 -3.13 7.95 12.72
CA ALA A 28 -2.31 6.91 12.12
C ALA A 28 -0.91 7.42 11.74
N VAL A 29 -0.79 8.63 11.19
CA VAL A 29 0.53 9.19 10.86
C VAL A 29 1.36 9.48 12.12
N ARG A 30 0.73 9.99 13.19
CA ARG A 30 1.45 10.24 14.46
C ARG A 30 1.94 8.94 15.07
N GLU A 31 1.10 7.91 15.08
CA GLU A 31 1.49 6.57 15.53
C GLU A 31 2.66 6.03 14.71
N LEU A 32 2.61 6.16 13.39
CA LEU A 32 3.72 5.76 12.52
C LEU A 32 5.01 6.55 12.79
N ALA A 33 4.92 7.86 13.02
CA ALA A 33 6.07 8.67 13.40
C ALA A 33 6.65 8.23 14.76
N HIS A 34 5.80 7.90 15.73
CA HIS A 34 6.23 7.36 17.02
C HIS A 34 6.95 6.03 16.86
N MET A 35 6.39 5.09 16.08
CA MET A 35 7.06 3.81 15.81
C MET A 35 8.45 3.99 15.21
N VAL A 36 8.62 4.93 14.27
CA VAL A 36 9.93 5.23 13.67
C VAL A 36 10.89 5.84 14.69
N ALA A 37 10.44 6.80 15.49
CA ALA A 37 11.28 7.48 16.47
C ALA A 37 11.68 6.56 17.64
N ASP A 38 10.77 5.71 18.10
CA ASP A 38 10.96 4.79 19.23
C ASP A 38 11.94 3.66 18.87
N ASP A 39 12.06 3.30 17.59
CA ASP A 39 13.09 2.37 17.09
C ASP A 39 14.52 2.98 17.09
N GLY A 40 14.66 4.26 17.44
CA GLY A 40 15.92 4.99 17.40
C GLY A 40 16.44 5.24 15.98
N TYR A 41 15.62 4.96 14.95
CA TYR A 41 15.95 5.22 13.56
C TYR A 41 15.86 6.72 13.26
N GLN A 42 16.96 7.28 12.74
CA GLN A 42 17.07 8.71 12.40
C GLN A 42 17.19 8.86 10.88
N PRO A 43 16.06 8.93 10.15
CA PRO A 43 16.09 9.04 8.69
C PRO A 43 16.59 10.40 8.21
N ASP A 44 17.58 10.42 7.31
CA ASP A 44 18.02 11.64 6.61
C ASP A 44 17.11 12.03 5.44
N MET A 45 16.32 11.08 4.93
CA MET A 45 15.37 11.28 3.84
C MET A 45 14.18 10.34 3.93
N ILE A 46 13.07 10.72 3.31
CA ILE A 46 11.89 9.86 3.11
C ILE A 46 11.70 9.67 1.60
N LEU A 47 11.71 8.42 1.16
CA LEU A 47 11.39 8.03 -0.21
C LEU A 47 9.96 7.50 -0.25
N CYS A 48 9.08 8.15 -1.02
CA CYS A 48 7.69 7.75 -1.13
C CYS A 48 7.31 7.25 -2.53
N ILE A 49 6.35 6.32 -2.55
CA ILE A 49 5.80 5.76 -3.78
C ILE A 49 4.61 6.60 -4.22
N ALA A 50 4.69 7.14 -5.42
CA ALA A 50 3.60 7.90 -5.99
C ALA A 50 2.44 6.98 -6.43
N ARG A 51 1.19 7.43 -6.33
CA ARG A 51 0.75 8.73 -5.75
C ARG A 51 0.31 8.62 -4.29
N GLY A 52 0.03 7.41 -3.81
CA GLY A 52 -0.55 7.17 -2.49
C GLY A 52 0.35 7.63 -1.33
N GLY A 53 1.67 7.60 -1.51
CA GLY A 53 2.63 7.95 -0.46
C GLY A 53 2.82 9.46 -0.22
N LEU A 54 2.29 10.33 -1.08
CA LEU A 54 2.60 11.77 -1.04
C LEU A 54 2.17 12.44 0.27
N PHE A 55 0.95 12.18 0.72
CA PHE A 55 0.43 12.78 1.95
C PHE A 55 1.16 12.22 3.17
N VAL A 56 1.30 10.89 3.26
CA VAL A 56 1.99 10.23 4.37
C VAL A 56 3.45 10.72 4.48
N ALA A 57 4.16 10.83 3.36
CA ALA A 57 5.54 11.31 3.37
C ALA A 57 5.67 12.78 3.79
N GLY A 58 4.77 13.65 3.33
CA GLY A 58 4.72 15.04 3.78
C GLY A 58 4.46 15.16 5.28
N SER A 59 3.48 14.41 5.79
CA SER A 59 3.12 14.42 7.20
C SER A 59 4.20 13.80 8.10
N LEU A 60 4.85 12.71 7.66
CA LEU A 60 6.00 12.13 8.36
C LEU A 60 7.22 13.04 8.33
N GLY A 61 7.51 13.70 7.20
CA GLY A 61 8.60 14.66 7.10
C GLY A 61 8.43 15.81 8.10
N TYR A 62 7.19 16.28 8.28
CA TYR A 62 6.87 17.26 9.30
C TYR A 62 7.05 16.70 10.72
N ALA A 63 6.53 15.51 11.01
CA ALA A 63 6.57 14.90 12.34
C ALA A 63 7.99 14.52 12.80
N LEU A 64 8.83 14.04 11.88
CA LEU A 64 10.19 13.56 12.14
C LEU A 64 11.27 14.64 11.88
N ALA A 65 10.87 15.85 11.51
CA ALA A 65 11.76 16.94 11.10
C ALA A 65 12.70 16.59 9.92
N VAL A 66 12.25 15.73 9.00
CA VAL A 66 12.98 15.34 7.79
C VAL A 66 12.57 16.20 6.61
N LYS A 67 13.52 16.95 6.07
CA LYS A 67 13.28 17.89 4.96
C LYS A 67 13.41 17.27 3.57
N ASN A 68 14.18 16.20 3.46
CA ASN A 68 14.48 15.57 2.18
C ASN A 68 13.40 14.54 1.84
N LEU A 69 12.40 14.97 1.07
CA LEU A 69 11.33 14.12 0.58
C LEU A 69 11.55 13.82 -0.91
N TYR A 70 11.62 12.54 -1.26
CA TYR A 70 11.76 12.07 -2.63
C TYR A 70 10.54 11.24 -3.04
N VAL A 71 10.22 11.30 -4.33
CA VAL A 71 9.06 10.64 -4.91
C VAL A 71 9.53 9.76 -6.06
N ILE A 72 9.08 8.51 -6.07
CA ILE A 72 9.25 7.59 -7.21
C ILE A 72 7.90 7.13 -7.74
N ASN A 73 7.74 7.18 -9.06
CA ASN A 73 6.61 6.55 -9.72
C ASN A 73 6.88 5.05 -9.83
N VAL A 74 5.90 4.25 -9.42
CA VAL A 74 5.92 2.80 -9.57
C VAL A 74 4.74 2.42 -10.45
N GLU A 75 5.01 1.63 -11.49
CA GLU A 75 3.99 1.06 -12.34
C GLU A 75 3.85 -0.43 -12.03
N TYR A 76 2.62 -0.86 -11.76
CA TYR A 76 2.32 -2.25 -11.45
C TYR A 76 1.80 -2.95 -12.69
N TYR A 77 2.62 -3.84 -13.27
CA TYR A 77 2.24 -4.64 -14.43
C TYR A 77 1.75 -6.02 -13.98
N THR A 78 0.50 -6.33 -14.27
CA THR A 78 -0.10 -7.66 -14.05
C THR A 78 0.02 -8.60 -15.25
N GLY A 79 0.62 -8.12 -16.34
CA GLY A 79 0.71 -8.82 -17.63
C GLY A 79 1.77 -9.91 -17.68
N VAL A 80 1.53 -11.03 -17.00
CA VAL A 80 2.10 -12.33 -17.37
C VAL A 80 0.96 -13.34 -17.50
N GLU A 81 0.15 -13.16 -18.55
CA GLU A 81 -0.56 -14.28 -19.16
C GLU A 81 0.30 -14.90 -20.25
N SER A 82 0.44 -16.20 -20.13
CA SER A 82 1.29 -17.13 -20.85
C SER A 82 1.00 -17.15 -22.36
N VAL A 83 1.92 -16.65 -23.20
CA VAL A 83 1.95 -17.04 -24.62
C VAL A 83 3.20 -17.87 -24.90
N TRP A 84 3.16 -19.14 -24.52
CA TRP A 84 4.01 -20.18 -25.10
C TRP A 84 3.14 -21.38 -25.46
N THR A 85 2.40 -21.26 -26.57
CA THR A 85 1.91 -22.44 -27.31
C THR A 85 1.61 -22.05 -28.76
N SER A 86 2.51 -22.38 -29.68
CA SER A 86 2.30 -23.44 -30.67
C SER A 86 3.58 -23.63 -31.50
N ARG A 87 4.20 -24.80 -31.37
CA ARG A 87 4.85 -25.48 -32.48
C ARG A 87 4.37 -26.92 -32.45
#